data_AF-A0A2S2NFB7-F1
#
_entry.id   AF-A0A2S2NFB7-F1
#
_cell.length_a   1.000
_cell.length_b   1.000
_cell.length_c   1.000
_cell.angle_alpha   90.00
_cell.angle_beta   90.00
_cell.angle_gamma   90.00
#
_symmetry.space_group_name_H-M   'P 1'
#
loop_
_entity.id
_entity.type
_entity.pdbx_description
1 polymer ?
#
loop_
_entity_poly.entity_id
_entity_poly.type
_entity_poly.pdbx_seq_one_letter_code
_entity_poly.pdbx_strand_id
1 'polypeptide(L)'
;MNKVKPAIPNIHKTQLPVSNPGVQIWSNVTGNNQKQLVFNGFPGLKINISANATVWDCFNLFFTDDIIEFIVIETNRNAEQFLSSNRISKSSRFTKWVPTDSKEIKLFSGLLIWMGLVEMPNLGSYWSTKH
;
A
#
# COMPACT_ATOMS: atom_id res chain seq x y z
N MET A 1 19.14 24.05 -49.79
CA MET A 1 19.49 22.87 -48.97
C MET A 1 18.20 22.17 -48.56
N ASN A 2 17.78 21.19 -49.35
CA ASN A 2 16.53 20.47 -49.15
C ASN A 2 16.78 19.28 -48.21
N LYS A 3 16.16 19.30 -47.02
CA LYS A 3 16.20 18.17 -46.08
C LYS A 3 15.29 17.06 -46.61
N VAL A 4 15.90 15.95 -47.01
CA VAL A 4 15.23 14.71 -47.41
C VAL A 4 14.55 14.11 -46.18
N LYS A 5 13.23 13.90 -46.27
CA LYS A 5 12.42 13.18 -45.27
C LYS A 5 12.74 11.69 -45.36
N PRO A 6 13.06 10.99 -44.25
CA PRO A 6 13.31 9.55 -44.31
C PRO A 6 12.00 8.78 -44.57
N ALA A 7 12.09 7.79 -45.46
CA ALA A 7 10.99 6.92 -45.85
C ALA A 7 10.56 5.99 -44.71
N ILE A 8 9.25 5.82 -44.55
CA ILE A 8 8.64 4.87 -43.61
C ILE A 8 8.84 3.46 -44.17
N PRO A 9 9.44 2.51 -43.43
CA PRO A 9 9.56 1.14 -43.92
C PRO A 9 8.20 0.46 -44.05
N ASN A 10 7.99 -0.20 -45.19
CA ASN A 10 6.85 -1.05 -45.47
C ASN A 10 6.78 -2.18 -44.43
N ILE A 11 5.80 -2.14 -43.54
CA ILE A 11 5.52 -3.25 -42.62
C ILE A 11 4.88 -4.35 -43.48
N HIS A 12 5.68 -5.34 -43.84
CA HIS A 12 5.19 -6.59 -44.41
C HIS A 12 4.05 -7.09 -43.54
N LYS A 13 2.91 -7.41 -44.18
CA LYS A 13 1.74 -8.04 -43.58
C LYS A 13 2.21 -9.24 -42.77
N THR A 14 2.30 -9.09 -41.45
CA THR A 14 2.55 -10.21 -40.54
C THR A 14 1.39 -11.16 -40.71
N GLN A 15 1.66 -12.33 -41.26
CA GLN A 15 0.69 -13.41 -41.29
C GLN A 15 0.24 -13.69 -39.85
N LEU A 16 -1.07 -13.75 -39.63
CA LEU A 16 -1.64 -14.11 -38.34
C LEU A 16 -1.10 -15.50 -37.95
N PRO A 17 -0.51 -15.66 -36.75
CA PRO A 17 -0.06 -16.98 -36.32
C PRO A 17 -1.29 -17.87 -36.13
N VAL A 18 -1.20 -19.07 -36.69
CA VAL A 18 -2.14 -20.18 -36.52
C VAL A 18 -2.46 -20.31 -35.03
N SER A 19 -3.73 -20.18 -34.66
CA SER A 19 -4.19 -20.21 -33.29
C SER A 19 -3.95 -21.59 -32.67
N ASN A 20 -2.92 -21.70 -31.85
CA ASN A 20 -2.70 -22.85 -30.98
C ASN A 20 -3.70 -22.76 -29.81
N PRO A 21 -4.58 -23.76 -29.59
CA PRO A 21 -5.58 -23.71 -28.52
C PRO A 21 -4.87 -23.84 -27.17
N GLY A 22 -4.61 -22.71 -26.51
CA GLY A 22 -4.06 -22.67 -25.16
C GLY A 22 -3.13 -21.48 -24.86
N VAL A 23 -2.69 -20.72 -25.87
CA VAL A 23 -1.83 -19.55 -25.63
C VAL A 23 -2.69 -18.29 -25.53
N GLN A 24 -2.89 -17.79 -24.31
CA GLN A 24 -3.55 -16.52 -24.08
C GLN A 24 -2.57 -15.37 -24.39
N ILE A 25 -2.81 -14.68 -25.50
CA ILE A 25 -2.03 -13.51 -25.92
C ILE A 25 -2.76 -12.26 -25.47
N TRP A 26 -2.06 -11.32 -24.84
CA TRP A 26 -2.62 -10.01 -24.50
C TRP A 26 -3.10 -9.31 -25.77
N SER A 27 -4.42 -9.12 -25.88
CA SER A 27 -5.07 -8.46 -27.00
C SER A 27 -5.86 -7.24 -26.53
N ASN A 28 -6.14 -6.32 -27.44
CA ASN A 28 -7.00 -5.18 -27.14
C ASN A 28 -8.43 -5.69 -26.87
N VAL A 29 -9.00 -5.30 -25.72
CA VAL A 29 -10.34 -5.72 -25.32
C VAL A 29 -11.37 -4.83 -26.04
N THR A 30 -12.17 -5.41 -26.93
CA THR A 30 -13.27 -4.71 -27.60
C THR A 30 -14.63 -5.10 -26.98
N GLY A 31 -15.52 -4.12 -26.80
CA GLY A 31 -16.85 -4.31 -26.21
C GLY A 31 -16.94 -4.07 -24.70
N ASN A 32 -18.16 -4.15 -24.15
CA ASN A 32 -18.42 -3.96 -22.74
C ASN A 32 -18.24 -5.28 -21.98
N ASN A 33 -17.00 -5.60 -21.62
CA ASN A 33 -16.62 -6.84 -20.94
C ASN A 33 -16.71 -6.76 -19.41
N GLN A 34 -17.30 -5.68 -18.88
CA GLN A 34 -17.47 -5.52 -17.45
C GLN A 34 -18.57 -6.46 -16.95
N LYS A 35 -18.18 -7.49 -16.20
CA LYS A 35 -19.14 -8.34 -15.48
C LYS A 35 -19.87 -7.48 -14.46
N GLN A 36 -21.20 -7.53 -14.46
CA GLN A 36 -22.00 -6.92 -13.41
C GLN A 36 -21.79 -7.73 -12.12
N LEU A 37 -21.11 -7.13 -11.14
CA LEU A 37 -20.94 -7.72 -9.83
C LEU A 37 -22.17 -7.41 -8.98
N VAL A 38 -23.15 -8.32 -8.98
CA VAL A 38 -24.34 -8.21 -8.12
C VAL A 38 -23.97 -8.64 -6.70
N PHE A 39 -24.17 -7.75 -5.73
CA PHE A 39 -23.98 -8.09 -4.33
C PHE A 39 -25.20 -8.87 -3.82
N ASN A 40 -25.04 -10.19 -3.66
CA ASN A 40 -26.06 -11.09 -3.11
C ASN A 40 -25.89 -11.33 -1.60
N GLY A 41 -24.95 -10.64 -0.95
CA GLY A 41 -24.73 -10.75 0.49
C GLY A 41 -25.83 -10.04 1.27
N PHE A 42 -26.02 -10.44 2.52
CA PHE A 42 -26.77 -9.61 3.44
C PHE A 42 -26.01 -8.28 3.61
N PRO A 43 -26.65 -7.11 3.49
CA PRO A 43 -25.98 -5.84 3.79
C PRO A 43 -25.74 -5.70 5.31
N GLY A 44 -24.96 -4.70 5.69
CA GLY A 44 -24.76 -4.31 7.09
C GLY A 44 -23.68 -5.09 7.84
N LEU A 45 -23.54 -4.74 9.11
CA LEU A 45 -22.51 -5.23 10.01
C LEU A 45 -22.66 -6.75 10.23
N LYS A 46 -21.56 -7.49 10.10
CA LYS A 46 -21.51 -8.95 10.28
C LYS A 46 -21.10 -9.41 11.66
N ILE A 47 -20.71 -8.46 12.48
CA ILE A 47 -20.25 -8.67 13.84
C ILE A 47 -21.27 -8.09 14.81
N ASN A 48 -21.47 -8.77 15.93
CA ASN A 48 -22.32 -8.26 16.99
C ASN A 48 -21.49 -7.28 17.84
N ILE A 49 -21.72 -5.98 17.66
CA ILE A 49 -21.10 -4.93 18.47
C ILE A 49 -22.12 -4.51 19.53
N SER A 50 -21.67 -4.43 20.78
CA SER A 50 -22.48 -3.93 21.89
C SER A 50 -22.95 -2.50 21.63
N ALA A 51 -24.18 -2.16 22.03
CA ALA A 51 -24.68 -0.79 21.96
C ALA A 51 -23.82 0.21 22.77
N ASN A 52 -23.07 -0.29 23.75
CA ASN A 52 -22.16 0.49 24.59
C ASN A 52 -20.70 0.40 24.13
N ALA A 53 -20.45 -0.08 22.90
CA ALA A 53 -19.09 -0.20 22.38
C ALA A 53 -18.41 1.17 22.29
N THR A 54 -17.18 1.20 22.76
CA THR A 54 -16.33 2.37 22.71
C THR A 54 -15.67 2.50 21.34
N VAL A 55 -15.13 3.68 21.04
CA VAL A 55 -14.29 3.88 19.85
C VAL A 55 -13.09 2.92 19.86
N TRP A 56 -12.58 2.58 21.04
CA TRP A 56 -11.50 1.62 21.21
C TRP A 56 -11.92 0.20 20.80
N ASP A 57 -13.12 -0.23 21.18
CA ASP A 57 -13.66 -1.53 20.77
C ASP A 57 -13.80 -1.61 19.25
N CYS A 58 -14.31 -0.54 18.63
CA CYS A 58 -14.42 -0.44 17.18
C CYS A 58 -13.06 -0.49 16.47
N PHE A 59 -12.05 0.18 17.02
CA PHE A 59 -10.68 0.19 16.48
C PHE A 59 -10.05 -1.21 16.51
N ASN A 60 -10.20 -1.94 17.63
CA ASN A 60 -9.63 -3.28 17.81
C ASN A 60 -10.24 -4.35 16.89
N LEU A 61 -11.39 -4.07 16.25
CA LEU A 61 -11.93 -4.95 15.21
C LEU A 61 -11.06 -5.01 13.95
N PHE A 62 -10.32 -3.94 13.67
CA PHE A 62 -9.44 -3.84 12.51
C PHE A 62 -7.98 -4.03 12.91
N PHE A 63 -7.56 -3.39 14.01
CA PHE A 63 -6.22 -3.52 14.58
C PHE A 63 -6.26 -4.50 15.75
N THR A 64 -6.42 -5.78 15.43
CA THR A 64 -6.39 -6.85 16.44
C THR A 64 -5.00 -6.94 17.09
N ASP A 65 -4.94 -7.52 18.29
CA ASP A 65 -3.66 -7.70 18.98
C ASP A 65 -2.68 -8.54 18.14
N ASP A 66 -3.16 -9.56 17.43
CA ASP A 66 -2.34 -10.37 16.51
C ASP A 66 -1.73 -9.54 15.38
N ILE A 67 -2.51 -8.63 14.76
CA ILE A 67 -2.00 -7.76 13.70
C ILE A 67 -0.97 -6.78 14.27
N ILE A 68 -1.25 -6.20 15.44
CA ILE A 68 -0.32 -5.28 16.11
C ILE A 68 0.99 -6.02 16.45
N GLU A 69 0.90 -7.20 17.04
CA GLU A 69 2.08 -8.01 17.38
C GLU A 69 2.87 -8.39 16.12
N PHE A 70 2.19 -8.77 15.05
CA PHE A 70 2.84 -9.05 13.77
C PHE A 70 3.60 -7.83 13.23
N ILE A 71 2.99 -6.64 13.27
CA ILE A 71 3.65 -5.39 12.87
C ILE A 71 4.88 -5.12 13.73
N VAL A 72 4.80 -5.31 15.06
CA VAL A 72 5.92 -5.14 15.99
C VAL A 72 7.08 -6.07 15.62
N ILE A 73 6.81 -7.36 15.47
CA ILE A 73 7.80 -8.39 15.14
C ILE A 73 8.49 -8.03 13.82
N GLU A 74 7.71 -7.74 12.79
CA GLU A 74 8.24 -7.48 11.45
C GLU A 74 9.01 -6.16 11.36
N THR A 75 8.58 -5.13 12.08
CA THR A 75 9.28 -3.84 12.15
C THR A 75 10.64 -3.99 12.82
N ASN A 76 10.69 -4.70 13.95
CA ASN A 76 11.92 -4.96 14.67
C ASN A 76 12.88 -5.83 13.84
N ARG A 77 12.37 -6.90 13.23
CA ARG A 77 13.15 -7.76 12.34
C ARG A 77 13.76 -6.99 11.17
N ASN A 78 12.99 -6.12 10.53
CA ASN A 78 13.47 -5.29 9.42
C ASN A 78 14.61 -4.35 9.89
N ALA A 79 14.44 -3.70 11.04
CA ALA A 79 15.48 -2.83 11.58
C ALA A 79 16.75 -3.60 11.92
N GLU A 80 16.65 -4.78 12.55
CA GLU A 80 17.81 -5.65 12.82
C GLU A 80 18.53 -6.06 11.53
N GLN A 81 17.79 -6.50 10.52
CA GLN A 81 18.35 -6.87 9.22
C GLN A 81 19.11 -5.68 8.61
N PHE A 82 18.48 -4.50 8.55
CA PHE A 82 19.09 -3.29 8.01
C PHE A 82 20.36 -2.88 8.78
N LEU A 83 20.32 -2.90 10.11
CA LEU A 83 21.47 -2.55 10.95
C LEU A 83 22.62 -3.55 10.81
N SER A 84 22.31 -4.83 10.58
CA SER A 84 23.32 -5.87 10.37
C SER A 84 24.00 -5.80 9.00
N SER A 85 23.26 -5.38 7.96
CA SER A 85 23.75 -5.36 6.57
C SER A 85 24.39 -4.03 6.16
N ASN A 86 24.18 -2.95 6.91
CA ASN A 86 24.58 -1.61 6.50
C ASN A 86 25.53 -0.93 7.50
N ARG A 87 26.56 -0.26 6.98
CA ARG A 87 27.38 0.67 7.78
C ARG A 87 26.65 2.00 7.92
N ILE A 88 26.40 2.40 9.16
CA ILE A 88 25.63 3.60 9.48
C ILE A 88 26.54 4.77 9.83
N SER A 89 26.25 5.95 9.29
CA SER A 89 26.91 7.19 9.71
C SER A 89 26.55 7.54 11.16
N LYS A 90 27.48 8.19 11.89
CA LYS A 90 27.22 8.74 13.24
C LYS A 90 26.07 9.75 13.28
N SER A 91 25.77 10.41 12.16
CA SER A 91 24.65 11.35 12.04
C SER A 91 23.32 10.68 11.68
N SER A 92 23.30 9.37 11.40
CA SER A 92 22.09 8.65 11.02
C SER A 92 21.12 8.54 12.19
N ARG A 93 19.82 8.68 11.92
CA ARG A 93 18.75 8.45 12.92
C ARG A 93 18.75 7.02 13.45
N PHE A 94 19.18 6.06 12.63
CA PHE A 94 19.30 4.66 13.02
C PHE A 94 20.27 4.41 14.18
N THR A 95 21.18 5.36 14.49
CA THR A 95 22.04 5.26 15.68
C THR A 95 21.27 5.36 17.00
N LYS A 96 20.03 5.88 16.96
CA LYS A 96 19.12 6.00 18.10
C LYS A 96 17.96 5.01 18.03
N TRP A 97 18.02 4.05 17.09
CA TRP A 97 16.98 3.05 16.95
C TRP A 97 16.87 2.21 18.23
N VAL A 98 15.64 1.98 18.66
CA VAL A 98 15.28 1.04 19.71
C VAL A 98 14.15 0.16 19.20
N PRO A 99 14.06 -1.11 19.62
CA PRO A 99 12.95 -1.96 19.23
C PRO A 99 11.60 -1.33 19.63
N THR A 100 10.63 -1.40 18.73
CA THR A 100 9.27 -0.94 18.97
C THR A 100 8.46 -1.97 19.76
N ASP A 101 7.34 -1.53 20.33
CA ASP A 101 6.39 -2.38 21.05
C ASP A 101 4.94 -2.12 20.63
N SER A 102 4.01 -2.95 21.10
CA SER A 102 2.59 -2.85 20.75
C SER A 102 1.97 -1.51 21.15
N LYS A 103 2.47 -0.87 22.22
CA LYS A 103 1.96 0.42 22.69
C LYS A 103 2.39 1.52 21.74
N GLU A 104 3.65 1.54 21.32
CA GLU A 104 4.18 2.48 20.34
C GLU A 104 3.46 2.33 18.99
N ILE A 105 3.27 1.10 18.49
CA ILE A 105 2.55 0.86 17.24
C ILE A 105 1.08 1.32 17.32
N LYS A 106 0.39 1.08 18.45
CA LYS A 106 -0.98 1.59 18.67
C LYS A 106 -1.01 3.13 18.67
N LEU A 107 -0.06 3.79 19.34
CA LEU A 107 0.06 5.26 19.35
C LEU A 107 0.36 5.81 17.96
N PHE A 108 1.29 5.20 17.24
CA PHE A 108 1.64 5.59 15.88
C PHE A 108 0.46 5.44 14.93
N SER A 109 -0.31 4.35 15.04
CA SER A 109 -1.54 4.14 14.26
C SER A 109 -2.58 5.22 14.54
N GLY A 110 -2.77 5.59 15.81
CA GLY A 110 -3.65 6.70 16.20
C GLY A 110 -3.21 8.04 15.60
N LEU A 111 -1.89 8.30 15.59
CA LEU A 111 -1.34 9.49 14.95
C LEU A 111 -1.58 9.50 13.44
N LEU A 112 -1.42 8.36 12.75
CA LEU A 112 -1.71 8.26 11.31
C LEU A 112 -3.18 8.53 10.99
N ILE A 113 -4.10 8.02 11.81
CA ILE A 113 -5.54 8.30 11.67
C ILE A 113 -5.78 9.80 11.84
N TRP A 114 -5.18 10.42 12.86
CA TRP A 114 -5.29 11.86 13.09
C TRP A 114 -4.73 12.69 11.92
N MET A 115 -3.60 12.30 11.33
CA MET A 115 -3.04 12.94 10.13
C MET A 115 -3.97 12.81 8.91
N GLY A 116 -4.78 11.75 8.83
CA GLY A 116 -5.81 11.61 7.81
C GLY A 116 -7.03 12.52 8.03
N LEU A 117 -7.25 12.98 9.26
CA LEU A 117 -8.34 13.90 9.61
C LEU A 117 -7.92 15.37 9.51
N VAL A 118 -6.68 15.68 9.87
CA VAL A 118 -6.13 17.04 9.88
C VAL A 118 -5.06 17.14 8.80
N GLU A 119 -5.39 17.76 7.68
CA GLU A 119 -4.44 17.91 6.58
C GLU A 119 -3.49 19.09 6.81
N MET A 120 -2.19 18.81 6.80
CA MET A 120 -1.13 19.82 6.86
C MET A 120 -0.44 20.00 5.50
N PRO A 121 0.15 21.19 5.21
CA PRO A 121 0.72 21.49 3.89
C PRO A 121 1.80 20.52 3.40
N ASN A 122 2.50 19.86 4.32
CA ASN A 122 3.48 18.83 4.01
C ASN A 122 3.70 17.91 5.22
N LEU A 123 4.34 16.77 4.98
CA LEU A 123 4.61 15.78 6.02
C LEU A 123 5.46 16.33 7.17
N GLY A 124 6.41 17.22 6.89
CA GLY A 124 7.28 17.83 7.90
C GLY A 124 6.52 18.72 8.87
N SER A 125 5.42 19.33 8.44
CA SER A 125 4.59 20.19 9.29
C SER A 125 3.94 19.45 10.46
N TYR A 126 3.64 18.16 10.34
CA TYR A 126 3.14 17.34 11.45
C TYR A 126 4.15 17.14 12.58
N TRP A 127 5.43 17.34 12.27
CA TRP A 127 6.56 17.13 13.18
C TRP A 127 7.29 18.43 13.53
N SER A 128 6.71 19.58 13.16
CA SER A 128 7.28 20.89 13.47
C SER A 128 7.08 21.25 14.94
N THR A 129 8.15 21.67 15.60
CA THR A 129 8.09 22.28 16.95
C THR A 129 8.00 23.81 16.90
N LYS A 130 7.95 24.39 15.68
CA LYS A 130 7.78 25.83 15.48
C LYS A 130 6.29 26.10 15.33
N HIS A 131 5.78 26.98 16.19
CA HIS A 131 4.42 27.53 16.14
C HIS A 131 4.36 28.70 15.16
#